data_AF-A0A2Z4FGK2-F1
#
_entry.id   AF-A0A2Z4FGK2-F1
#
_cell.length_a   1.000
_cell.length_b   1.000
_cell.length_c   1.000
_cell.angle_alpha   90.00
_cell.angle_beta   90.00
_cell.angle_gamma   90.00
#
_symmetry.space_group_name_H-M   'P 1'
#
loop_
_entity.id
_entity.type
_entity.pdbx_description
1 polymer ?
#
loop_
_entity_poly.entity_id
_entity_poly.type
_entity_poly.pdbx_seq_one_letter_code
_entity_poly.pdbx_strand_id
1 'polypeptide(L)'
;MYFLEVTGRGVMFSGRDMELLCRWRDEGATAAIICRGIKEAVLSMEEGEPPRGVRSCQGWIEREIESARERASGGHIVAPHEEVAPEPAPAPAPPAPVEEQTAQPAPTNPYEPLLKDVLAKIEAAGQACTEDTLRAAYRDAWRATRALLERDTLPDPYGALAGIEDALADGYFRALDQQKQQAIADAISADDPAGLAMMSPSAREEHLAARRRSFLMREYGLPSLLD
;
A
#
# COMPACT_ATOMS: atom_id res chain seq x y z
N MET A 1 2.04 -12.75 2.39
CA MET A 1 1.48 -13.77 1.47
C MET A 1 0.19 -14.29 2.13
N TYR A 2 -0.90 -13.53 2.07
CA TYR A 2 -2.00 -13.61 3.05
C TYR A 2 -2.70 -14.99 3.15
N PHE A 3 -2.92 -15.67 2.03
CA PHE A 3 -3.63 -16.96 2.05
C PHE A 3 -2.83 -18.05 2.79
N LEU A 4 -1.50 -18.03 2.65
CA LEU A 4 -0.60 -18.96 3.34
C LEU A 4 -0.58 -18.70 4.85
N GLU A 5 -0.64 -17.44 5.26
CA GLU A 5 -0.70 -17.05 6.67
C GLU A 5 -2.01 -17.49 7.35
N VAL A 6 -3.14 -17.40 6.64
CA VAL A 6 -4.47 -17.71 7.21
C VAL A 6 -4.81 -19.20 7.12
N THR A 7 -4.36 -19.92 6.08
CA THR A 7 -4.74 -21.33 5.86
C THR A 7 -3.61 -22.33 6.09
N GLY A 8 -2.37 -21.86 6.29
CA GLY A 8 -1.18 -22.71 6.36
C GLY A 8 -0.84 -23.42 5.04
N ARG A 9 -1.52 -23.09 3.93
CA ARG A 9 -1.31 -23.69 2.61
C ARG A 9 -1.04 -22.61 1.56
N GLY A 10 -0.01 -22.84 0.74
CA GLY A 10 0.24 -22.02 -0.45
C GLY A 10 -0.87 -22.25 -1.47
N VAL A 11 -1.57 -21.20 -1.87
CA VAL A 11 -2.56 -21.26 -2.95
C VAL A 11 -1.96 -20.71 -4.22
N MET A 12 -2.04 -21.51 -5.27
CA MET A 12 -1.82 -21.07 -6.64
C MET A 12 -3.15 -20.59 -7.20
N PHE A 13 -3.24 -19.32 -7.56
CA PHE A 13 -4.42 -18.79 -8.21
C PHE A 13 -4.53 -19.38 -9.62
N SER A 14 -5.64 -20.05 -9.90
CA SER A 14 -5.94 -20.46 -11.27
C SER A 14 -6.25 -19.22 -12.12
N GLY A 15 -6.13 -19.33 -13.45
CA GLY A 15 -6.51 -18.22 -14.34
C GLY A 15 -7.94 -17.73 -14.10
N ARG A 16 -8.84 -18.65 -13.72
CA ARG A 16 -10.23 -18.30 -13.40
C ARG A 16 -10.42 -17.69 -12.00
N ASP A 17 -9.47 -17.84 -11.08
CA ASP A 17 -9.48 -17.10 -9.81
C ASP A 17 -9.01 -15.67 -10.04
N MET A 18 -8.02 -15.49 -10.93
CA MET A 18 -7.56 -14.16 -11.34
C MET A 18 -8.67 -13.36 -12.03
N GLU A 19 -9.43 -13.98 -12.94
CA GLU A 19 -10.60 -13.34 -13.56
C GLU A 19 -11.63 -12.87 -12.52
N LEU A 20 -11.89 -13.68 -11.49
CA LEU A 20 -12.83 -13.36 -10.42
C LEU A 20 -12.34 -12.19 -9.57
N LEU A 21 -11.05 -12.19 -9.21
CA LEU A 21 -10.42 -11.10 -8.47
C LEU A 21 -10.41 -9.79 -9.27
N CYS A 22 -10.11 -9.85 -10.57
CA CYS A 22 -10.19 -8.70 -11.47
C CYS A 22 -11.62 -8.15 -11.52
N ARG A 23 -12.63 -9.01 -11.66
CA ARG A 23 -14.04 -8.60 -11.66
C ARG A 23 -14.40 -7.85 -10.38
N TRP A 24 -14.06 -8.38 -9.21
CA TRP A 24 -14.34 -7.70 -7.93
C TRP A 24 -13.59 -6.38 -7.77
N ARG A 25 -12.33 -6.32 -8.25
CA ARG A 25 -11.57 -5.06 -8.26
C ARG A 25 -12.25 -4.01 -9.14
N ASP A 26 -12.68 -4.38 -10.33
CA ASP A 26 -13.38 -3.48 -11.26
C ASP A 26 -14.74 -3.02 -10.68
N GLU A 27 -15.31 -3.84 -9.80
CA GLU A 27 -16.50 -3.58 -8.98
C GLU A 27 -16.25 -2.73 -7.71
N GLY A 28 -15.01 -2.29 -7.49
CA GLY A 28 -14.60 -1.42 -6.38
C GLY A 28 -14.13 -2.16 -5.12
N ALA A 29 -13.96 -3.48 -5.15
CA ALA A 29 -13.46 -4.24 -4.01
C ALA A 29 -11.95 -4.01 -3.81
N THR A 30 -11.56 -3.65 -2.59
CA THR A 30 -10.15 -3.54 -2.21
C THR A 30 -9.60 -4.89 -1.74
N ALA A 31 -8.28 -5.05 -1.81
CA ALA A 31 -7.61 -6.26 -1.30
C ALA A 31 -7.96 -6.55 0.17
N ALA A 32 -8.16 -5.51 1.00
CA ALA A 32 -8.54 -5.65 2.40
C ALA A 32 -9.93 -6.29 2.59
N ILE A 33 -10.91 -5.93 1.75
CA ILE A 33 -12.26 -6.51 1.76
C ILE A 33 -12.19 -7.99 1.36
N ILE A 34 -11.43 -8.31 0.31
CA ILE A 34 -11.24 -9.68 -0.16
C ILE A 34 -10.57 -10.53 0.93
N CYS A 35 -9.51 -10.01 1.56
CA CYS A 35 -8.81 -10.70 2.65
C CYS A 35 -9.73 -10.98 3.84
N ARG A 36 -10.58 -10.03 4.21
CA ARG A 36 -11.58 -10.21 5.27
C ARG A 36 -12.57 -11.32 4.92
N GLY A 37 -13.12 -11.33 3.70
CA GLY A 37 -14.01 -12.40 3.25
C GLY A 37 -13.34 -13.77 3.25
N ILE A 38 -12.06 -13.86 2.88
CA ILE A 38 -11.29 -15.11 2.97
C ILE A 38 -11.13 -15.56 4.42
N LYS A 39 -10.81 -14.63 5.34
CA LYS A 39 -10.68 -14.93 6.76
C LYS A 39 -12.00 -15.46 7.34
N GLU A 40 -13.11 -14.81 7.04
CA GLU A 40 -14.45 -15.23 7.48
C GLU A 40 -14.81 -16.62 6.93
N ALA A 41 -14.47 -16.88 5.67
CA ALA A 41 -14.68 -18.19 5.07
C ALA A 41 -13.91 -19.29 5.80
N VAL A 42 -12.64 -19.04 6.15
CA VAL A 42 -11.79 -19.98 6.89
C VAL A 42 -12.34 -20.24 8.29
N LEU A 43 -12.77 -19.19 9.00
CA LEU A 43 -13.35 -19.32 10.35
C LEU A 43 -14.69 -20.07 10.37
N SER A 44 -15.40 -20.07 9.24
CA SER A 44 -16.72 -20.71 9.11
C SER A 44 -16.67 -22.15 8.62
N MET A 45 -15.50 -22.65 8.21
CA MET A 45 -15.30 -24.04 7.76
C MET A 45 -14.88 -24.94 8.92
N GLU A 46 -15.17 -26.24 8.82
CA GLU A 46 -14.78 -27.22 9.84
C GLU A 46 -13.26 -27.31 9.98
N GLU A 47 -12.81 -27.51 11.22
CA GLU A 47 -11.40 -27.59 11.57
C GLU A 47 -10.73 -28.78 10.85
N GLY A 48 -9.91 -28.48 9.83
CA GLY A 48 -9.22 -29.48 9.00
C GLY A 48 -9.55 -29.42 7.51
N GLU A 49 -10.61 -28.71 7.12
CA GLU A 49 -10.99 -28.50 5.72
C GLU A 49 -10.91 -27.02 5.30
N PRO A 50 -9.69 -26.44 5.20
CA PRO A 50 -9.54 -25.07 4.74
C PRO A 50 -9.95 -24.93 3.26
N PRO A 51 -10.38 -23.72 2.84
CA PRO A 51 -10.80 -23.46 1.48
C PRO A 51 -9.67 -23.75 0.48
N ARG A 52 -10.00 -24.47 -0.60
CA ARG A 52 -9.02 -24.91 -1.62
C ARG A 52 -8.61 -23.81 -2.58
N GLY A 53 -9.31 -22.67 -2.58
CA GLY A 53 -9.03 -21.53 -3.43
C GLY A 53 -10.04 -20.40 -3.26
N VAL A 54 -9.84 -19.30 -3.99
CA VAL A 54 -10.65 -18.07 -3.86
C VAL A 54 -12.13 -18.31 -4.14
N ARG A 55 -12.45 -19.16 -5.12
CA ARG A 55 -13.84 -19.56 -5.42
C ARG A 55 -14.57 -20.18 -4.24
N SER A 56 -13.89 -20.99 -3.43
CA SER A 56 -14.50 -21.58 -2.24
C SER A 56 -14.93 -20.52 -1.23
N CYS A 57 -14.30 -19.34 -1.27
CA CYS A 57 -14.61 -18.19 -0.42
C CYS A 57 -15.57 -17.19 -1.09
N GLN A 58 -16.05 -17.46 -2.31
CA GLN A 58 -16.76 -16.47 -3.14
C GLN A 58 -17.94 -15.82 -2.41
N GLY A 59 -18.82 -16.63 -1.79
CA GLY A 59 -20.00 -16.11 -1.09
C GLY A 59 -19.66 -15.21 0.10
N TRP A 60 -18.58 -15.51 0.83
CA TRP A 60 -18.13 -14.70 1.96
C TRP A 60 -17.52 -13.37 1.50
N ILE A 61 -16.74 -13.41 0.42
CA ILE A 61 -16.14 -12.21 -0.18
C ILE A 61 -17.23 -11.31 -0.76
N GLU A 62 -18.18 -11.85 -1.51
CA GLU A 62 -19.29 -11.08 -2.09
C GLU A 62 -20.14 -10.40 -1.02
N ARG A 63 -20.37 -11.08 0.11
CA ARG A 63 -21.05 -10.49 1.28
C ARG A 63 -20.27 -9.29 1.85
N GLU A 64 -18.96 -9.40 2.02
CA GLU A 64 -18.13 -8.28 2.52
C GLU A 64 -18.08 -7.11 1.53
N ILE A 65 -18.07 -7.39 0.23
CA ILE A 65 -18.16 -6.36 -0.82
C ILE A 65 -19.49 -5.61 -0.71
N GLU A 66 -20.61 -6.33 -0.58
CA GLU A 66 -21.92 -5.71 -0.45
C GLU A 66 -22.03 -4.89 0.84
N SER A 67 -21.63 -5.44 1.98
CA SER A 67 -21.60 -4.69 3.25
C SER A 67 -20.66 -3.48 3.22
N ALA A 68 -19.60 -3.50 2.41
CA ALA A 68 -18.75 -2.33 2.19
C ALA A 68 -19.44 -1.27 1.32
N ARG A 69 -20.18 -1.68 0.29
CA ARG A 69 -21.00 -0.79 -0.56
C ARG A 69 -22.13 -0.14 0.21
N GLU A 70 -22.82 -0.88 1.06
CA GLU A 70 -23.87 -0.35 1.94
C GLU A 70 -23.31 0.71 2.89
N ARG A 71 -22.13 0.49 3.49
CA ARG A 71 -21.46 1.48 4.33
C ARG A 71 -20.98 2.71 3.57
N ALA A 72 -20.57 2.54 2.32
CA ALA A 72 -20.14 3.64 1.46
C ALA A 72 -21.33 4.48 0.94
N SER A 73 -22.48 3.85 0.72
CA SER A 73 -23.71 4.51 0.24
C SER A 73 -24.59 5.06 1.37
N GLY A 74 -24.51 4.48 2.57
CA GLY A 74 -25.27 4.84 3.76
C GLY A 74 -24.46 5.61 4.80
N GLY A 75 -23.86 6.75 4.43
CA GLY A 75 -23.18 7.67 5.34
C GLY A 75 -24.12 8.34 6.37
N HIS A 76 -24.81 7.54 7.19
CA HIS A 76 -25.54 7.98 8.36
C HIS A 76 -25.70 6.80 9.34
N ILE A 77 -24.71 6.63 10.22
CA ILE A 77 -25.00 6.12 11.55
C ILE A 77 -25.00 7.33 12.47
N VAL A 78 -26.18 7.92 12.63
CA VAL A 78 -26.52 8.69 13.81
C VAL A 78 -26.49 7.68 14.96
N ALA A 79 -25.42 7.71 15.76
CA ALA A 79 -25.49 7.15 17.10
C ALA A 79 -26.54 7.97 17.87
N PRO A 80 -27.55 7.35 18.49
CA PRO A 80 -28.47 8.08 19.35
C PRO A 80 -27.69 8.47 20.61
N HIS A 81 -27.25 9.73 20.66
CA HIS A 81 -26.82 10.33 21.91
C HIS A 81 -28.07 10.57 22.75
N GLU A 82 -28.19 9.82 23.84
CA GLU A 82 -29.07 10.12 24.95
C GLU A 82 -28.85 11.57 25.40
N GLU A 83 -29.91 12.36 25.24
CA GLU A 83 -30.05 13.71 25.72
C GLU A 83 -30.22 13.66 27.25
N VAL A 84 -29.10 13.64 27.98
CA VAL A 84 -29.10 13.80 29.44
C VAL A 84 -29.23 15.28 29.77
N ALA A 85 -30.31 15.62 30.45
CA ALA A 85 -30.65 16.95 30.92
C ALA A 85 -29.52 17.59 31.77
N PRO A 86 -29.31 18.92 31.67
CA PRO A 86 -28.32 19.62 32.48
C PRO A 86 -28.78 19.75 33.94
N GLU A 87 -28.09 19.05 34.83
CA GLU A 87 -28.18 19.22 36.29
C GLU A 87 -27.47 20.52 36.72
N PRO A 88 -28.03 21.31 37.65
CA PRO A 88 -27.50 22.62 38.02
C PRO A 88 -26.15 22.54 38.75
N ALA A 89 -25.25 23.43 38.35
CA ALA A 89 -23.88 23.56 38.83
C ALA A 89 -23.75 23.73 40.37
N PRO A 90 -22.92 22.93 41.05
CA PRO A 90 -22.45 23.25 42.39
C PRO A 90 -21.24 24.21 42.36
N ALA A 91 -21.16 25.03 43.42
CA ALA A 91 -20.21 26.11 43.63
C ALA A 91 -18.71 25.72 43.52
N PRO A 92 -17.81 26.67 43.21
CA PRO A 92 -16.39 26.41 42.96
C PRO A 92 -15.65 25.99 44.23
N ALA A 93 -15.09 24.77 44.22
CA ALA A 93 -14.12 24.31 45.19
C ALA A 93 -12.73 24.92 44.91
N PRO A 94 -11.87 25.09 45.94
CA PRO A 94 -10.54 25.70 45.82
C PRO A 94 -9.61 24.92 44.88
N PRO A 95 -8.64 25.58 44.22
CA PRO A 95 -7.79 24.96 43.21
C PRO A 95 -6.91 23.86 43.85
N ALA A 96 -7.10 22.64 43.37
CA ALA A 96 -6.22 21.53 43.66
C ALA A 96 -4.81 21.81 43.11
N PRO A 97 -3.74 21.29 43.74
CA PRO A 97 -2.38 21.41 43.22
C PRO A 97 -2.33 20.83 41.81
N VAL A 98 -1.75 21.60 40.90
CA VAL A 98 -1.51 21.20 39.52
C VAL A 98 -0.59 19.99 39.57
N GLU A 99 -1.16 18.79 39.50
CA GLU A 99 -0.42 17.56 39.26
C GLU A 99 0.26 17.73 37.91
N GLU A 100 1.59 17.81 37.97
CA GLU A 100 2.51 17.84 36.86
C GLU A 100 2.23 16.61 36.00
N GLN A 101 1.37 16.78 34.99
CA GLN A 101 1.06 15.76 34.01
C GLN A 101 2.38 15.39 33.33
N THR A 102 2.97 14.29 33.80
CA THR A 102 4.08 13.61 33.14
C THR A 102 3.71 13.46 31.68
N ALA A 103 4.40 14.21 30.82
CA ALA A 103 4.19 14.24 29.38
C ALA A 103 4.08 12.80 28.87
N GLN A 104 2.88 12.38 28.48
CA GLN A 104 2.72 11.13 27.76
C GLN A 104 3.61 11.21 26.52
N PRO A 105 4.47 10.21 26.27
CA PRO A 105 5.29 10.20 25.07
C PRO A 105 4.34 10.30 23.87
N ALA A 106 4.62 11.25 22.98
CA ALA A 106 3.82 11.49 21.80
C ALA A 106 3.58 10.15 21.06
N PRO A 107 2.37 9.94 20.49
CA PRO A 107 2.05 8.71 19.78
C PRO A 107 3.11 8.49 18.70
N THR A 108 3.94 7.47 18.91
CA THR A 108 5.02 7.11 17.99
C THR A 108 4.39 6.52 16.74
N ASN A 109 4.72 7.06 15.56
CA ASN A 109 4.19 6.56 14.29
C ASN A 109 4.52 5.05 14.20
N PRO A 110 3.50 4.16 14.08
CA PRO A 110 3.73 2.71 14.12
C PRO A 110 4.61 2.21 12.95
N TYR A 111 4.76 3.01 11.90
CA TYR A 111 5.58 2.72 10.73
C TYR A 111 6.96 3.38 10.78
N GLU A 112 7.33 4.05 11.87
CA GLU A 112 8.65 4.67 12.03
C GLU A 112 9.82 3.72 11.75
N PRO A 113 9.85 2.47 12.25
CA PRO A 113 10.94 1.54 11.94
C PRO A 113 11.07 1.24 10.45
N LEU A 114 9.94 1.03 9.77
CA LEU A 114 9.88 0.78 8.32
C LEU A 114 10.44 2.00 7.56
N LEU A 115 9.95 3.20 7.86
CA LEU A 115 10.38 4.42 7.18
C LEU A 115 11.86 4.73 7.42
N LYS A 116 12.39 4.44 8.62
CA LYS A 116 13.82 4.55 8.92
C LYS A 116 14.68 3.57 8.12
N ASP A 117 14.24 2.32 7.98
CA ASP A 117 14.92 1.32 7.14
C ASP A 117 14.96 1.77 5.66
N VAL A 118 13.83 2.24 5.13
CA VAL A 118 13.73 2.77 3.78
C VAL A 118 14.66 3.98 3.57
N LEU A 119 14.71 4.92 4.52
CA LEU A 119 15.63 6.06 4.47
C LEU A 119 17.09 5.61 4.40
N ALA A 120 17.47 4.61 5.21
CA ALA A 120 18.82 4.05 5.20
C ALA A 120 19.16 3.38 3.86
N LYS A 121 18.22 2.62 3.27
CA LYS A 121 18.36 2.02 1.93
C LYS A 121 18.57 3.09 0.85
N ILE A 122 17.75 4.14 0.81
CA ILE A 122 17.86 5.24 -0.16
C ILE A 122 19.20 5.98 0.02
N GLU A 123 19.58 6.25 1.27
CA GLU A 123 20.83 6.95 1.57
C GLU A 123 22.05 6.14 1.14
N ALA A 124 22.10 4.84 1.46
CA ALA A 124 23.18 3.96 1.05
C ALA A 124 23.31 3.88 -0.49
N ALA A 125 22.19 3.73 -1.20
CA ALA A 125 22.18 3.71 -2.67
C ALA A 125 22.62 5.07 -3.27
N GLY A 126 22.16 6.18 -2.68
CA GLY A 126 22.55 7.53 -3.09
C GLY A 126 24.04 7.83 -2.87
N GLN A 127 24.62 7.32 -1.78
CA GLN A 127 26.05 7.43 -1.48
C GLN A 127 26.92 6.58 -2.42
N ALA A 128 26.45 5.37 -2.79
CA ALA A 128 27.13 4.50 -3.75
C ALA A 128 27.08 5.03 -5.19
N CYS A 129 26.09 5.87 -5.51
CA CYS A 129 25.93 6.46 -6.84
C CYS A 129 26.99 7.55 -7.09
N THR A 130 27.78 7.40 -8.15
CA THR A 130 28.86 8.34 -8.51
C THR A 130 28.39 9.54 -9.34
N GLU A 131 27.32 9.39 -10.11
CA GLU A 131 26.79 10.44 -10.99
C GLU A 131 25.86 11.40 -10.23
N ASP A 132 26.18 12.70 -10.24
CA ASP A 132 25.43 13.72 -9.48
C ASP A 132 23.98 13.90 -9.95
N THR A 133 23.73 13.70 -11.25
CA THR A 133 22.39 13.75 -11.86
C THR A 133 21.50 12.64 -11.32
N LEU A 134 22.01 11.40 -11.27
CA LEU A 134 21.30 10.26 -10.68
C LEU A 134 21.10 10.44 -9.17
N ARG A 135 22.10 11.02 -8.46
CA ARG A 135 21.98 11.34 -7.02
C ARG A 135 20.86 12.33 -6.72
N ALA A 136 20.39 13.12 -7.68
CA ALA A 136 19.24 14.00 -7.47
C ALA A 136 17.96 13.20 -7.20
N ALA A 137 17.71 12.12 -7.95
CA ALA A 137 16.54 11.28 -7.77
C ALA A 137 16.48 10.63 -6.37
N TYR A 138 17.63 10.12 -5.87
CA TYR A 138 17.73 9.60 -4.51
C TYR A 138 17.46 10.66 -3.44
N ARG A 139 17.97 11.88 -3.62
CA ARG A 139 17.73 13.00 -2.68
C ARG A 139 16.25 13.36 -2.62
N ASP A 140 15.56 13.35 -3.75
CA ASP A 140 14.12 13.66 -3.80
C ASP A 140 13.29 12.55 -3.16
N ALA A 141 13.62 11.28 -3.43
CA ALA A 141 12.99 10.14 -2.74
C ALA A 141 13.23 10.18 -1.22
N TRP A 142 14.46 10.47 -0.78
CA TRP A 142 14.79 10.58 0.63
C TRP A 142 13.98 11.70 1.33
N ARG A 143 13.87 12.87 0.69
CA ARG A 143 13.05 13.98 1.22
C ARG A 143 11.58 13.58 1.31
N ALA A 144 11.05 12.90 0.30
CA ALA A 144 9.67 12.43 0.30
C ALA A 144 9.42 11.41 1.43
N THR A 145 10.30 10.42 1.61
CA THR A 145 10.19 9.43 2.70
C THR A 145 10.33 10.08 4.07
N ARG A 146 11.25 11.05 4.23
CA ARG A 146 11.40 11.80 5.47
C ARG A 146 10.14 12.60 5.81
N ALA A 147 9.49 13.20 4.81
CA ALA A 147 8.22 13.88 5.00
C ALA A 147 7.09 12.93 5.42
N LEU A 148 7.16 11.64 5.09
CA LEU A 148 6.23 10.63 5.63
C LEU A 148 6.53 10.32 7.09
N LEU A 149 7.81 10.26 7.47
CA LEU A 149 8.23 9.97 8.85
C LEU A 149 7.81 11.08 9.83
N GLU A 150 7.82 12.33 9.37
CA GLU A 150 7.45 13.51 10.15
C GLU A 150 5.91 13.68 10.33
N ARG A 151 5.10 12.80 9.73
CA ARG A 151 3.64 12.82 9.89
C ARG A 151 3.19 11.93 11.04
N ASP A 152 2.31 12.47 11.89
CA ASP A 152 1.72 11.75 13.03
C ASP A 152 0.79 10.61 12.60
N THR A 153 0.10 10.76 11.47
CA THR A 153 -0.81 9.74 10.93
C THR A 153 -0.58 9.52 9.44
N LEU A 154 -0.43 8.25 9.04
CA LEU A 154 -0.42 7.83 7.65
C LEU A 154 -1.53 6.79 7.43
N PRO A 155 -2.60 7.13 6.69
CA PRO A 155 -3.65 6.18 6.35
C PRO A 155 -3.15 5.00 5.53
N ASP A 156 -2.17 5.24 4.65
CA ASP A 156 -1.59 4.23 3.76
C ASP A 156 -0.08 4.46 3.54
N PRO A 157 0.79 3.95 4.43
CA PRO A 157 2.25 4.07 4.28
C PRO A 157 2.80 3.30 3.09
N TYR A 158 2.21 2.14 2.76
CA TYR A 158 2.70 1.30 1.68
C TYR A 158 2.38 1.90 0.31
N GLY A 159 1.16 2.43 0.12
CA GLY A 159 0.80 3.16 -1.10
C GLY A 159 1.65 4.42 -1.28
N ALA A 160 1.93 5.15 -0.19
CA ALA A 160 2.82 6.31 -0.23
C ALA A 160 4.26 5.92 -0.61
N LEU A 161 4.80 4.84 -0.04
CA LEU A 161 6.12 4.31 -0.38
C LEU A 161 6.18 3.80 -1.82
N ALA A 162 5.15 3.11 -2.31
CA ALA A 162 5.05 2.68 -3.71
C ALA A 162 5.11 3.89 -4.66
N GLY A 163 4.38 4.97 -4.35
CA GLY A 163 4.44 6.20 -5.13
C GLY A 163 5.82 6.87 -5.11
N ILE A 164 6.53 6.82 -3.98
CA ILE A 164 7.92 7.32 -3.87
C ILE A 164 8.87 6.46 -4.71
N GLU A 165 8.71 5.14 -4.70
CA GLU A 165 9.50 4.22 -5.52
C GLU A 165 9.28 4.46 -7.03
N ASP A 166 8.03 4.66 -7.44
CA ASP A 166 7.70 5.00 -8.83
C ASP A 166 8.34 6.34 -9.24
N ALA A 167 8.25 7.36 -8.38
CA ALA A 167 8.88 8.66 -8.61
C ALA A 167 10.42 8.58 -8.64
N LEU A 168 11.01 7.74 -7.78
CA LEU A 168 12.45 7.46 -7.78
C LEU A 168 12.89 6.81 -9.09
N ALA A 169 12.17 5.77 -9.54
CA ALA A 169 12.48 5.07 -10.78
C ALA A 169 12.35 5.99 -12.01
N ASP A 170 11.30 6.82 -12.07
CA ASP A 170 11.11 7.79 -13.17
C ASP A 170 12.17 8.90 -13.13
N GLY A 171 12.46 9.47 -11.97
CA GLY A 171 13.52 10.46 -11.79
C GLY A 171 14.89 9.92 -12.16
N TYR A 172 15.21 8.69 -11.75
CA TYR A 172 16.45 8.01 -12.10
C TYR A 172 16.55 7.79 -13.62
N PHE A 173 15.47 7.29 -14.25
CA PHE A 173 15.43 7.08 -15.70
C PHE A 173 15.68 8.37 -16.48
N ARG A 174 15.03 9.47 -16.11
CA ARG A 174 15.19 10.77 -16.80
C ARG A 174 16.59 11.35 -16.66
N ALA A 175 17.29 11.01 -15.59
CA ALA A 175 18.65 11.45 -15.33
C ALA A 175 19.71 10.62 -16.08
N LEU A 176 19.34 9.46 -16.64
CA LEU A 176 20.20 8.70 -17.57
C LEU A 176 20.39 9.47 -18.88
N ASP A 177 21.50 9.20 -19.57
CA ASP A 177 21.69 9.70 -20.92
C ASP A 177 20.69 9.09 -21.92
N GLN A 178 20.49 9.77 -23.05
CA GLN A 178 19.50 9.38 -24.06
C GLN A 178 19.77 7.97 -24.63
N GLN A 179 21.03 7.56 -24.71
CA GLN A 179 21.39 6.24 -25.24
C GLN A 179 20.94 5.14 -24.27
N LYS A 180 21.20 5.29 -22.96
CA LYS A 180 20.72 4.37 -21.92
C LYS A 180 19.20 4.35 -21.86
N GLN A 181 18.54 5.51 -21.93
CA GLN A 181 17.08 5.59 -21.96
C GLN A 181 16.48 4.80 -23.13
N GLN A 182 17.05 4.97 -24.34
CA GLN A 182 16.60 4.25 -25.53
C GLN A 182 16.84 2.74 -25.40
N ALA A 183 18.01 2.33 -24.90
CA ALA A 183 18.32 0.91 -24.70
C ALA A 183 17.33 0.21 -23.75
N ILE A 184 16.90 0.90 -22.68
CA ILE A 184 15.86 0.39 -21.77
C ILE A 184 14.51 0.29 -22.48
N ALA A 185 14.12 1.32 -23.26
CA ALA A 185 12.86 1.33 -24.00
C ALA A 185 12.80 0.20 -25.04
N ASP A 186 13.91 -0.03 -25.75
CA ASP A 186 14.03 -1.12 -26.73
C ASP A 186 13.95 -2.48 -26.04
N ALA A 187 14.63 -2.66 -24.90
CA ALA A 187 14.58 -3.91 -24.14
C ALA A 187 13.16 -4.23 -23.64
N ILE A 188 12.44 -3.23 -23.11
CA ILE A 188 11.05 -3.40 -22.67
C ILE A 188 10.13 -3.74 -23.85
N SER A 189 10.33 -3.09 -25.00
CA SER A 189 9.51 -3.31 -26.19
C SER A 189 9.75 -4.69 -26.83
N ALA A 190 10.97 -5.22 -26.72
CA ALA A 190 11.32 -6.54 -27.24
C ALA A 190 10.70 -7.70 -26.44
N ASP A 191 10.48 -7.51 -25.13
CA ASP A 191 9.95 -8.56 -24.25
C ASP A 191 8.46 -8.88 -24.49
N ASP A 192 7.63 -7.91 -24.89
CA ASP A 192 6.19 -8.12 -25.11
C ASP A 192 5.53 -7.14 -26.10
N PRO A 193 5.83 -7.26 -27.41
CA PRO A 193 5.26 -6.35 -28.41
C PRO A 193 3.74 -6.55 -28.61
N ALA A 194 3.23 -7.77 -28.41
CA ALA A 194 1.83 -8.10 -28.65
C ALA A 194 0.92 -7.69 -27.49
N GLY A 195 1.37 -7.83 -26.23
CA GLY A 195 0.61 -7.45 -25.05
C GLY A 195 0.37 -5.94 -24.97
N LEU A 196 1.37 -5.13 -25.30
CA LEU A 196 1.26 -3.67 -25.27
C LEU A 196 0.20 -3.14 -26.25
N ALA A 197 0.06 -3.75 -27.43
CA ALA A 197 -0.88 -3.32 -28.46
C ALA A 197 -2.35 -3.44 -28.02
N MET A 198 -2.66 -4.42 -27.17
CA MET A 198 -4.02 -4.74 -26.70
C MET A 198 -4.45 -3.93 -25.46
N MET A 199 -3.53 -3.24 -24.80
CA MET A 199 -3.81 -2.46 -23.59
C MET A 199 -4.43 -1.09 -23.91
N SER A 200 -5.23 -0.57 -22.98
CA SER A 200 -5.63 0.85 -23.01
C SER A 200 -4.40 1.75 -22.84
N PRO A 201 -4.45 3.03 -23.27
CA PRO A 201 -3.30 3.93 -23.13
C PRO A 201 -2.78 4.06 -21.70
N SER A 202 -3.67 4.24 -20.71
CA SER A 202 -3.28 4.35 -19.30
C SER A 202 -2.70 3.03 -18.76
N ALA A 203 -3.31 1.88 -19.09
CA ALA A 203 -2.75 0.58 -18.68
C ALA A 203 -1.38 0.32 -19.31
N ARG A 204 -1.16 0.79 -20.54
CA ARG A 204 0.13 0.71 -21.22
C ARG A 204 1.18 1.57 -20.51
N GLU A 205 0.84 2.80 -20.13
CA GLU A 205 1.76 3.68 -19.39
C GLU A 205 2.16 3.08 -18.05
N GLU A 206 1.20 2.58 -17.28
CA GLU A 206 1.44 1.88 -16.01
C GLU A 206 2.31 0.63 -16.22
N HIS A 207 2.01 -0.18 -17.25
CA HIS A 207 2.79 -1.36 -17.57
C HIS A 207 4.24 -1.00 -17.91
N LEU A 208 4.46 0.02 -18.75
CA LEU A 208 5.80 0.50 -19.12
C LEU A 208 6.54 1.05 -17.90
N ALA A 209 5.88 1.79 -17.01
CA ALA A 209 6.47 2.31 -15.78
C ALA A 209 6.92 1.15 -14.85
N ALA A 210 6.05 0.15 -14.66
CA ALA A 210 6.37 -1.03 -13.86
C ALA A 210 7.55 -1.83 -14.44
N ARG A 211 7.55 -2.07 -15.76
CA ARG A 211 8.65 -2.77 -16.46
C ARG A 211 9.97 -2.02 -16.35
N ARG A 212 9.92 -0.69 -16.54
CA ARG A 212 11.09 0.18 -16.41
C ARG A 212 11.67 0.11 -15.00
N ARG A 213 10.83 0.21 -13.97
CA ARG A 213 11.26 0.05 -12.58
C ARG A 213 11.95 -1.29 -12.36
N SER A 214 11.33 -2.40 -12.77
CA SER A 214 11.95 -3.73 -12.63
C SER A 214 13.29 -3.84 -13.35
N PHE A 215 13.41 -3.23 -14.54
CA PHE A 215 14.67 -3.19 -15.30
C PHE A 215 15.75 -2.40 -14.56
N LEU A 216 15.41 -1.22 -14.02
CA LEU A 216 16.35 -0.40 -13.24
C LEU A 216 16.81 -1.10 -11.95
N MET A 217 15.91 -1.81 -11.26
CA MET A 217 16.28 -2.62 -10.10
C MET A 217 17.29 -3.71 -10.45
N ARG A 218 17.04 -4.44 -11.55
CA ARG A 218 17.89 -5.56 -11.97
C ARG A 218 19.23 -5.14 -12.55
N GLU A 219 19.24 -4.19 -13.49
CA GLU A 219 20.43 -3.85 -14.27
C GLU A 219 21.24 -2.70 -13.64
N TYR A 220 20.58 -1.78 -12.94
CA TYR A 220 21.21 -0.59 -12.36
C TYR A 220 21.26 -0.62 -10.82
N GLY A 221 20.77 -1.69 -10.19
CA GLY A 221 20.80 -1.86 -8.74
C GLY A 221 19.96 -0.83 -8.00
N LEU A 222 18.89 -0.31 -8.62
CA LEU A 222 17.94 0.57 -7.93
C LEU A 222 17.33 -0.19 -6.73
N PRO A 223 17.36 0.37 -5.50
CA PRO A 223 16.84 -0.33 -4.33
C PRO A 223 15.32 -0.45 -4.40
N SER A 224 14.79 -1.60 -4.01
CA SER A 224 13.37 -1.76 -3.70
C SER A 224 13.06 -1.17 -2.33
N LEU A 225 12.04 -0.33 -2.26
CA LEU A 225 11.65 0.33 -1.00
C LEU A 225 10.66 -0.52 -0.20
N LEU A 226 10.10 -1.56 -0.81
CA LEU A 226 9.04 -2.39 -0.24
C LEU A 226 9.47 -3.85 0.04
N ASP A 227 10.72 -4.21 -0.25
CA ASP A 227 11.31 -5.53 0.05
C ASP A 227 11.91 -5.64 1.46
#